data_AF-A0A4Y9ZTZ8-F1
#
_entry.id   AF-A0A4Y9ZTZ8-F1
#
_cell.length_a   1.000
_cell.length_b   1.000
_cell.length_c   1.000
_cell.angle_alpha   90.00
_cell.angle_beta   90.00
_cell.angle_gamma   90.00
#
_symmetry.space_group_name_H-M   'P 1'
#
loop_
_entity.id
_entity.type
_entity.pdbx_description
1 polymer ?
#
loop_
_entity_poly.entity_id
_entity_poly.type
_entity_poly.pdbx_seq_one_letter_code
_entity_poly.pdbx_strand_id
1 'polypeptide(L)'
;MRLEHKWASFTMTSRAWIDATTEYNQRLRSKNSKKGLPTINKHPDALMSKLKVIEGMVKTRIKENDFKCNSEDGLDRILGEAVPRRPLEKPDAKPRKTQVCTRCKTVKYPCGTGSPENHKLRCCSDGVKISDDKDTPPPWPQPSGIYRDGTHFHPTAFLDTVHDVYERIIVEGQNPLDLPIDLITFTLTLDMRLVKQHMEDKILFKLWEGLEIEGPPLDDHIVCVAGHQFLAIEKSVLVVGSGTEQLTAAGAANPDDSDSTRTGLGTTSAGAGGRLERSFIFLRQP
;
A
#
# COMPACT_ATOMS: atom_id res chain seq x y z
N MET A 1 13.90 -7.71 -16.18
CA MET A 1 12.55 -7.87 -15.59
C MET A 1 11.42 -7.53 -16.55
N ARG A 2 11.34 -6.33 -17.20
CA ARG A 2 10.23 -6.02 -18.14
C ARG A 2 9.98 -7.11 -19.20
N LEU A 3 11.03 -7.59 -19.89
CA LEU A 3 10.86 -8.73 -20.81
C LEU A 3 10.42 -9.98 -20.04
N GLU A 4 11.26 -10.43 -19.09
CA GLU A 4 11.10 -11.72 -18.39
C GLU A 4 9.67 -11.94 -17.88
N HIS A 5 9.08 -10.88 -17.31
CA HIS A 5 7.77 -10.92 -16.67
C HIS A 5 6.66 -10.22 -17.47
N LYS A 6 6.96 -9.81 -18.71
CA LYS A 6 6.07 -9.11 -19.64
C LYS A 6 5.33 -7.90 -19.02
N TRP A 7 5.95 -7.22 -18.05
CA TRP A 7 5.37 -6.11 -17.30
C TRP A 7 4.96 -4.95 -18.22
N ALA A 8 3.67 -4.64 -18.27
CA ALA A 8 3.10 -3.55 -19.06
C ALA A 8 2.17 -2.70 -18.18
N SER A 9 2.23 -1.37 -18.31
CA SER A 9 1.54 -0.48 -17.35
C SER A 9 0.02 -0.56 -17.37
N PHE A 10 -0.54 -1.22 -18.38
CA PHE A 10 -1.97 -1.38 -18.61
C PHE A 10 -2.53 -2.77 -18.24
N THR A 11 -1.68 -3.77 -18.00
CA THR A 11 -2.13 -5.10 -17.55
C THR A 11 -1.94 -5.34 -16.05
N MET A 12 -1.10 -4.53 -15.40
CA MET A 12 -0.74 -4.72 -14.00
C MET A 12 -1.74 -4.03 -13.05
N THR A 13 -2.41 -4.83 -12.24
CA THR A 13 -3.26 -4.40 -11.11
C THR A 13 -2.42 -3.78 -9.98
N SER A 14 -3.08 -3.18 -8.99
CA SER A 14 -2.38 -2.67 -7.79
C SER A 14 -1.51 -3.76 -7.16
N ARG A 15 -2.04 -4.96 -6.93
CA ARG A 15 -1.27 -6.05 -6.31
C ARG A 15 -0.12 -6.55 -7.18
N ALA A 16 -0.34 -6.73 -8.49
CA ALA A 16 0.71 -7.11 -9.43
C ALA A 16 1.88 -6.10 -9.45
N TRP A 17 1.62 -4.81 -9.23
CA TRP A 17 2.66 -3.79 -9.06
C TRP A 17 3.45 -3.93 -7.76
N ILE A 18 2.81 -4.41 -6.68
CA ILE A 18 3.44 -4.63 -5.37
C ILE A 18 4.34 -5.85 -5.44
N ASP A 19 3.83 -6.98 -5.93
CA ASP A 19 4.59 -8.23 -6.07
C ASP A 19 5.81 -8.02 -6.99
N ALA A 20 5.63 -7.31 -8.11
CA ALA A 20 6.70 -6.88 -9.01
C ALA A 20 7.75 -5.97 -8.33
N THR A 21 7.31 -5.10 -7.42
CA THR A 21 8.19 -4.19 -6.67
C THR A 21 8.99 -4.96 -5.61
N THR A 22 8.37 -5.90 -4.91
CA THR A 22 9.03 -6.81 -3.95
C THR A 22 10.14 -7.60 -4.63
N GLU A 23 9.85 -8.24 -5.77
CA GLU A 23 10.86 -9.01 -6.49
C GLU A 23 11.96 -8.12 -7.10
N TYR A 24 11.61 -6.93 -7.62
CA TYR A 24 12.61 -5.96 -8.09
C TYR A 24 13.54 -5.53 -6.95
N ASN A 25 12.99 -5.26 -5.77
CA ASN A 25 13.76 -4.90 -4.58
C ASN A 25 14.64 -6.05 -4.10
N GLN A 26 14.16 -7.30 -4.14
CA GLN A 26 14.97 -8.50 -3.86
C GLN A 26 16.17 -8.60 -4.81
N ARG A 27 15.94 -8.54 -6.13
CA ARG A 27 17.03 -8.57 -7.13
C ARG A 27 17.98 -7.36 -7.01
N LEU A 28 17.47 -6.19 -6.63
CA LEU A 28 18.29 -5.00 -6.36
C LEU A 28 19.19 -5.20 -5.13
N ARG A 29 18.65 -5.72 -4.01
CA ARG A 29 19.42 -6.08 -2.80
C ARG A 29 20.55 -7.05 -3.16
N SER A 30 20.26 -8.12 -3.91
CA SER A 30 21.29 -9.07 -4.38
C SER A 30 22.35 -8.45 -5.29
N LYS A 31 21.98 -7.50 -6.18
CA LYS A 31 22.92 -6.84 -7.10
C LYS A 31 23.81 -5.81 -6.40
N ASN A 32 23.28 -5.12 -5.39
CA ASN A 32 24.01 -4.13 -4.60
C ASN A 32 24.90 -4.78 -3.53
N SER A 33 24.43 -5.84 -2.87
CA SER A 33 25.22 -6.65 -1.92
C SER A 33 26.50 -7.19 -2.57
N LYS A 34 26.41 -7.71 -3.81
CA LYS A 34 27.57 -8.11 -4.64
C LYS A 34 28.54 -6.97 -5.00
N LYS A 35 28.24 -5.73 -4.63
CA LYS A 35 29.10 -4.54 -4.82
C LYS A 35 29.43 -3.82 -3.50
N GLY A 36 29.04 -4.38 -2.34
CA GLY A 36 29.19 -3.70 -1.05
C GLY A 36 28.34 -2.44 -0.89
N LEU A 37 27.31 -2.25 -1.72
CA LEU A 37 26.49 -1.02 -1.71
C LEU A 37 25.23 -1.18 -0.85
N PRO A 38 24.83 -0.14 -0.08
CA PRO A 38 23.55 -0.13 0.61
C PRO A 38 22.38 -0.15 -0.38
N THR A 39 21.23 -0.67 0.04
CA THR A 39 20.03 -0.78 -0.80
C THR A 39 18.84 -0.06 -0.20
N ILE A 40 18.34 0.94 -0.92
CA ILE A 40 17.08 1.62 -0.60
C ILE A 40 15.98 0.97 -1.44
N ASN A 41 15.00 0.31 -0.77
CA ASN A 41 13.79 -0.24 -1.37
C ASN A 41 13.10 0.80 -2.29
N LYS A 42 12.51 0.37 -3.41
CA LYS A 42 11.78 1.23 -4.33
C LYS A 42 10.28 1.14 -4.09
N HIS A 43 9.60 2.29 -4.24
CA HIS A 43 8.14 2.39 -4.33
C HIS A 43 7.66 1.88 -5.69
N PRO A 44 6.43 1.34 -5.81
CA PRO A 44 5.86 0.99 -7.11
C PRO A 44 5.86 2.16 -8.10
N ASP A 45 5.61 3.39 -7.65
CA ASP A 45 5.72 4.60 -8.49
C ASP A 45 7.05 4.73 -9.23
N ALA A 46 8.17 4.26 -8.65
CA ALA A 46 9.47 4.31 -9.30
C ALA A 46 9.55 3.31 -10.46
N LEU A 47 9.01 2.09 -10.28
CA LEU A 47 8.89 1.10 -11.34
C LEU A 47 7.90 1.58 -12.41
N MET A 48 6.71 2.05 -12.02
CA MET A 48 5.68 2.59 -12.91
C MET A 48 6.20 3.76 -13.75
N SER A 49 6.91 4.70 -13.12
CA SER A 49 7.47 5.87 -13.81
C SER A 49 8.58 5.47 -14.78
N LYS A 50 9.47 4.54 -14.42
CA LYS A 50 10.48 4.02 -15.35
C LYS A 50 9.85 3.19 -16.47
N LEU A 51 8.78 2.43 -16.20
CA LEU A 51 8.06 1.65 -17.21
C LEU A 51 7.40 2.55 -18.25
N LYS A 52 6.78 3.67 -17.84
CA LYS A 52 6.25 4.69 -18.78
C LYS A 52 7.31 5.28 -19.70
N VAL A 53 8.52 5.54 -19.20
CA VAL A 53 9.61 6.06 -20.04
C VAL A 53 9.95 5.04 -21.13
N ILE A 54 10.07 3.76 -20.77
CA ILE A 54 10.30 2.67 -21.72
C ILE A 54 9.11 2.55 -22.70
N GLU A 55 7.87 2.60 -22.23
CA GLU A 55 6.67 2.55 -23.08
C GLU A 55 6.53 3.77 -24.00
N GLY A 56 7.01 4.94 -23.58
CA GLY A 56 7.15 6.12 -24.43
C GLY A 56 8.14 5.88 -25.56
N MET A 57 9.36 5.43 -25.24
CA MET A 57 10.41 5.08 -26.22
C MET A 57 9.91 4.04 -27.23
N VAL A 58 9.23 2.99 -26.75
CA VAL A 58 8.61 1.95 -27.60
C VAL A 58 7.54 2.53 -28.53
N LYS A 59 6.64 3.40 -28.02
CA LYS A 59 5.62 4.06 -28.86
C LYS A 59 6.22 4.97 -29.93
N THR A 60 7.27 5.72 -29.58
CA THR A 60 8.01 6.58 -30.52
C THR A 60 8.62 5.75 -31.65
N ARG A 61 9.42 4.71 -31.32
CA ARG A 61 10.03 3.81 -32.31
C ARG A 61 9.00 3.12 -33.22
N ILE A 62 7.87 2.65 -32.67
CA ILE A 62 6.78 2.07 -33.47
C ILE A 62 6.17 3.09 -34.45
N LYS A 63 6.02 4.36 -34.05
CA LYS A 63 5.51 5.41 -34.94
C LYS A 63 6.50 5.76 -36.06
N GLU A 64 7.79 5.78 -35.74
CA GLU A 64 8.86 6.16 -36.67
C GLU A 64 9.32 4.98 -37.56
N ASN A 65 8.82 3.76 -37.29
CA ASN A 65 9.32 2.50 -37.83
C ASN A 65 10.82 2.27 -37.61
N ASP A 66 11.41 2.94 -36.61
CA ASP A 66 12.81 2.73 -36.24
C ASP A 66 12.94 1.52 -35.30
N PHE A 67 13.27 0.39 -35.90
CA PHE A 67 13.60 -0.86 -35.21
C PHE A 67 15.10 -1.15 -35.20
N LYS A 68 15.95 -0.17 -35.53
CA LYS A 68 17.41 -0.31 -35.43
C LYS A 68 17.87 -0.04 -33.99
N CYS A 69 18.97 -0.69 -33.61
CA CYS A 69 19.55 -0.58 -32.28
C CYS A 69 21.07 -0.51 -32.37
N ASN A 70 21.66 0.38 -31.56
CA ASN A 70 23.05 0.28 -31.14
C ASN A 70 23.08 -0.47 -29.80
N SER A 71 24.03 -1.40 -29.64
CA SER A 71 24.01 -2.45 -28.61
C SER A 71 24.25 -1.99 -27.16
N GLU A 72 24.37 -0.68 -26.91
CA GLU A 72 24.68 -0.13 -25.57
C GLU A 72 23.42 0.11 -24.72
N ASP A 73 22.25 0.38 -25.33
CA ASP A 73 21.01 0.72 -24.62
C ASP A 73 20.35 -0.47 -23.90
N GLY A 74 20.70 -1.71 -24.26
CA GLY A 74 20.11 -2.93 -23.70
C GLY A 74 18.60 -3.11 -23.96
N LEU A 75 18.02 -2.29 -24.84
CA LEU A 75 16.58 -2.27 -25.14
C LEU A 75 16.13 -3.48 -25.97
N ASP A 76 17.07 -4.17 -26.62
CA ASP A 76 16.83 -5.23 -27.61
C ASP A 76 15.95 -6.37 -27.08
N ARG A 77 16.14 -6.76 -25.81
CA ARG A 77 15.32 -7.77 -25.15
C ARG A 77 13.86 -7.33 -24.97
N ILE A 78 13.53 -6.04 -24.99
CA ILE A 78 12.18 -5.55 -24.65
C ILE A 78 11.22 -5.58 -25.84
N LEU A 79 11.72 -5.51 -27.08
CA LEU A 79 10.91 -5.29 -28.29
C LEU A 79 10.50 -6.57 -29.04
N GLY A 80 11.18 -7.71 -28.83
CA GLY A 80 11.02 -8.91 -29.67
C GLY A 80 9.61 -9.53 -29.67
N GLU A 81 9.03 -9.79 -28.50
CA GLU A 81 7.86 -10.69 -28.36
C GLU A 81 6.72 -10.15 -27.48
N ALA A 82 6.93 -9.05 -26.76
CA ALA A 82 6.10 -8.68 -25.60
C ALA A 82 5.07 -7.56 -25.85
N VAL A 83 4.85 -7.12 -27.09
CA VAL A 83 3.94 -6.02 -27.43
C VAL A 83 2.93 -6.45 -28.49
N PRO A 84 1.61 -6.46 -28.18
CA PRO A 84 0.57 -6.64 -29.18
C PRO A 84 0.67 -5.55 -30.26
N ARG A 85 0.94 -5.95 -31.51
CA ARG A 85 1.01 -5.04 -32.65
C ARG A 85 -0.38 -4.47 -32.94
N ARG A 86 -0.63 -3.22 -32.51
CA ARG A 86 -1.88 -2.51 -32.83
C ARG A 86 -1.78 -1.91 -34.25
N PRO A 87 -2.91 -1.74 -34.96
CA PRO A 87 -2.96 -0.93 -36.17
C PRO A 87 -2.45 0.49 -35.91
N LEU A 88 -1.75 1.06 -36.88
CA LEU A 88 -1.29 2.46 -36.83
C LEU A 88 -2.49 3.42 -36.78
N GLU A 89 -2.44 4.44 -35.93
CA GLU A 89 -3.37 5.57 -36.03
C GLU A 89 -3.13 6.33 -37.35
N LYS A 90 -4.19 6.98 -37.88
CA LYS A 90 -4.10 7.73 -39.15
C LYS A 90 -3.04 8.84 -39.06
N PRO A 91 -2.23 9.06 -40.12
CA PRO A 91 -1.02 9.88 -40.05
C PRO A 91 -1.24 11.34 -39.59
N ASP A 92 -2.39 11.93 -39.92
CA ASP A 92 -2.71 13.34 -39.64
C ASP A 92 -3.21 13.62 -38.20
N ALA A 93 -3.32 12.58 -37.35
CA ALA A 93 -3.73 12.76 -35.97
C ALA A 93 -2.62 13.43 -35.13
N LYS A 94 -2.84 14.69 -34.73
CA LYS A 94 -1.96 15.39 -33.77
C LYS A 94 -1.76 14.50 -32.52
N PRO A 95 -0.51 14.24 -32.08
CA PRO A 95 -0.24 13.29 -31.00
C PRO A 95 -0.83 13.79 -29.69
N ARG A 96 -1.95 13.19 -29.27
CA ARG A 96 -2.65 13.55 -28.03
C ARG A 96 -1.77 13.16 -26.83
N LYS A 97 -1.49 14.11 -25.94
CA LYS A 97 -0.72 13.88 -24.71
C LYS A 97 -1.30 12.68 -23.96
N THR A 98 -0.47 11.65 -23.74
CA THR A 98 -0.92 10.39 -23.09
C THR A 98 -1.57 10.72 -21.76
N GLN A 99 -2.85 10.35 -21.61
CA GLN A 99 -3.63 10.62 -20.42
C GLN A 99 -3.23 9.67 -19.29
N VAL A 100 -3.09 10.21 -18.09
CA VAL A 100 -2.56 9.51 -16.91
C VAL A 100 -3.48 9.77 -15.71
N CYS A 101 -3.67 8.76 -14.85
CA CYS A 101 -4.40 8.91 -13.59
C CYS A 101 -3.63 9.85 -12.63
N THR A 102 -4.32 10.80 -12.02
CA THR A 102 -3.73 11.73 -11.04
C THR A 102 -3.32 11.03 -9.76
N ARG A 103 -4.06 10.00 -9.33
CA ARG A 103 -3.81 9.19 -8.13
C ARG A 103 -2.78 8.08 -8.39
N CYS A 104 -3.19 6.91 -8.90
CA CYS A 104 -2.31 5.74 -9.13
C CYS A 104 -1.26 5.89 -10.25
N LYS A 105 -1.24 7.02 -10.95
CA LYS A 105 -0.32 7.31 -12.06
C LYS A 105 -0.38 6.34 -13.26
N THR A 106 -1.32 5.41 -13.36
CA THR A 106 -1.48 4.51 -14.54
C THR A 106 -1.92 5.27 -15.80
N VAL A 107 -1.58 4.77 -16.99
CA VAL A 107 -2.06 5.33 -18.27
C VAL A 107 -3.57 5.09 -18.40
N LYS A 108 -4.37 6.13 -18.66
CA LYS A 108 -5.84 5.99 -18.71
C LYS A 108 -6.34 5.20 -19.92
N TYR A 109 -5.82 5.52 -21.09
CA TYR A 109 -6.26 4.96 -22.38
C TYR A 109 -5.08 4.30 -23.13
N PRO A 110 -4.63 3.12 -22.68
CA PRO A 110 -3.58 2.33 -23.34
C PRO A 110 -4.08 1.57 -24.58
N CYS A 111 -5.40 1.40 -24.69
CA CYS A 111 -6.09 0.66 -25.75
C CYS A 111 -7.06 1.57 -26.52
N GLY A 112 -7.79 0.99 -27.48
CA GLY A 112 -8.92 1.66 -28.13
C GLY A 112 -10.10 1.91 -27.18
N THR A 113 -11.02 2.76 -27.62
CA THR A 113 -12.23 3.14 -26.88
C THR A 113 -13.01 1.91 -26.38
N GLY A 114 -13.36 1.89 -25.10
CA GLY A 114 -14.24 0.87 -24.51
C GLY A 114 -13.60 -0.47 -24.15
N SER A 115 -12.30 -0.70 -24.44
CA SER A 115 -11.66 -1.96 -24.04
C SER A 115 -11.45 -2.06 -22.52
N PRO A 116 -11.40 -3.28 -21.95
CA PRO A 116 -11.36 -3.50 -20.50
C PRO A 116 -10.00 -3.21 -19.85
N GLU A 117 -8.91 -3.14 -20.63
CA GLU A 117 -7.57 -2.77 -20.13
C GLU A 117 -7.38 -1.24 -20.01
N ASN A 118 -8.41 -0.45 -20.32
CA ASN A 118 -8.43 0.97 -20.01
C ASN A 118 -8.70 1.19 -18.51
N HIS A 119 -8.10 2.23 -17.94
CA HIS A 119 -8.31 2.59 -16.54
C HIS A 119 -9.78 2.95 -16.29
N LYS A 120 -10.39 2.38 -15.24
CA LYS A 120 -11.76 2.73 -14.83
C LYS A 120 -11.92 4.26 -14.68
N LEU A 121 -13.06 4.79 -15.11
CA LEU A 121 -13.23 6.24 -15.27
C LEU A 121 -13.21 7.01 -13.94
N ARG A 122 -13.74 6.41 -12.86
CA ARG A 122 -13.97 7.06 -11.56
C ARG A 122 -13.02 6.60 -10.45
N CYS A 123 -12.47 5.39 -10.55
CA CYS A 123 -11.70 4.72 -9.51
C CYS A 123 -10.39 4.13 -10.04
N CYS A 124 -9.45 3.85 -9.15
CA CYS A 124 -8.17 3.19 -9.41
C CYS A 124 -8.30 1.66 -9.28
N SER A 125 -7.22 0.93 -9.58
CA SER A 125 -7.15 -0.55 -9.48
C SER A 125 -7.18 -1.12 -8.07
N ASP A 126 -7.18 -0.26 -7.04
CA ASP A 126 -7.43 -0.56 -5.62
C ASP A 126 -8.87 -0.21 -5.19
N GLY A 127 -9.77 0.04 -6.14
CA GLY A 127 -11.19 0.34 -5.87
C GLY A 127 -11.47 1.76 -5.37
N VAL A 128 -10.45 2.53 -4.96
CA VAL A 128 -10.58 3.90 -4.44
C VAL A 128 -10.85 4.91 -5.56
N LYS A 129 -11.70 5.91 -5.27
CA LYS A 129 -12.01 7.06 -6.14
C LYS A 129 -10.74 7.83 -6.56
N ILE A 130 -10.66 8.30 -7.81
CA ILE A 130 -9.46 8.98 -8.34
C ILE A 130 -9.26 10.36 -7.67
N SER A 131 -10.35 11.06 -7.41
CA SER A 131 -10.44 12.37 -6.77
C SER A 131 -11.84 12.51 -6.16
N ASP A 132 -11.93 13.17 -5.01
CA ASP A 132 -13.19 13.68 -4.48
C ASP A 132 -13.08 15.20 -4.35
N ASP A 133 -14.23 15.87 -4.38
CA ASP A 133 -14.35 17.32 -4.23
C ASP A 133 -14.57 17.70 -2.75
N LYS A 134 -14.93 16.73 -1.90
CA LYS A 134 -15.19 16.91 -0.46
C LYS A 134 -14.02 16.53 0.46
N ASP A 135 -13.22 15.53 0.07
CA ASP A 135 -12.24 14.89 0.95
C ASP A 135 -11.03 14.40 0.13
N THR A 136 -9.87 14.23 0.77
CA THR A 136 -8.69 13.69 0.08
C THR A 136 -8.77 12.16 0.04
N PRO A 137 -8.81 11.51 -1.14
CA PRO A 137 -8.81 10.06 -1.22
C PRO A 137 -7.50 9.47 -0.65
N PRO A 138 -7.53 8.27 -0.05
CA PRO A 138 -6.35 7.69 0.59
C PRO A 138 -5.20 7.49 -0.43
N PRO A 139 -3.93 7.51 0.01
CA PRO A 139 -2.76 7.27 -0.84
C PRO A 139 -2.91 5.97 -1.63
N TRP A 140 -2.29 5.90 -2.82
CA TRP A 140 -2.25 4.69 -3.64
C TRP A 140 -0.92 3.96 -3.43
N PRO A 141 -0.89 2.62 -3.38
CA PRO A 141 -2.05 1.71 -3.40
C PRO A 141 -2.86 1.73 -2.10
N GLN A 142 -4.02 1.08 -2.10
CA GLN A 142 -4.68 0.58 -0.89
C GLN A 142 -4.81 -0.94 -0.99
N PRO A 143 -4.93 -1.66 0.14
CA PRO A 143 -5.21 -3.09 0.16
C PRO A 143 -6.51 -3.42 -0.58
N SER A 144 -6.50 -4.54 -1.29
CA SER A 144 -7.64 -4.99 -2.10
C SER A 144 -8.82 -5.42 -1.25
N GLY A 145 -10.03 -5.01 -1.63
CA GLY A 145 -11.27 -5.41 -0.95
C GLY A 145 -11.81 -4.38 0.04
N ILE A 146 -11.03 -3.37 0.45
CA ILE A 146 -11.50 -2.30 1.36
C ILE A 146 -12.46 -1.33 0.64
N TYR A 147 -12.26 -1.08 -0.65
CA TYR A 147 -13.04 -0.12 -1.44
C TYR A 147 -13.52 -0.76 -2.74
N ARG A 148 -14.74 -0.39 -3.19
CA ARG A 148 -15.27 -0.85 -4.49
C ARG A 148 -15.79 0.30 -5.35
N ASP A 149 -15.31 0.31 -6.58
CA ASP A 149 -15.68 1.21 -7.69
C ASP A 149 -15.66 2.72 -7.43
N GLY A 150 -15.05 3.15 -6.32
CA GLY A 150 -14.96 4.54 -5.87
C GLY A 150 -16.23 5.04 -5.18
N THR A 151 -17.13 4.12 -4.79
CA THR A 151 -18.41 4.44 -4.13
C THR A 151 -18.72 3.60 -2.91
N HIS A 152 -18.14 2.41 -2.74
CA HIS A 152 -18.40 1.56 -1.57
C HIS A 152 -17.17 1.43 -0.66
N PHE A 153 -17.41 1.27 0.64
CA PHE A 153 -16.44 0.94 1.68
C PHE A 153 -16.85 -0.35 2.39
N HIS A 154 -15.90 -1.29 2.53
CA HIS A 154 -16.10 -2.59 3.16
C HIS A 154 -15.45 -2.61 4.55
N PRO A 155 -16.21 -2.41 5.65
CA PRO A 155 -15.64 -2.27 6.98
C PRO A 155 -15.01 -3.56 7.52
N THR A 156 -15.51 -4.74 7.13
CA THR A 156 -14.91 -6.03 7.53
C THR A 156 -13.49 -6.16 6.96
N ALA A 157 -13.32 -6.05 5.64
CA ALA A 157 -12.01 -6.10 4.99
C ALA A 157 -11.04 -5.01 5.49
N PHE A 158 -11.56 -3.85 5.92
CA PHE A 158 -10.77 -2.82 6.58
C PHE A 158 -10.26 -3.29 7.96
N LEU A 159 -11.13 -3.85 8.81
CA LEU A 159 -10.77 -4.35 10.14
C LEU A 159 -9.83 -5.57 10.07
N ASP A 160 -10.06 -6.48 9.12
CA ASP A 160 -9.16 -7.61 8.83
C ASP A 160 -7.74 -7.11 8.48
N THR A 161 -7.65 -6.00 7.72
CA THR A 161 -6.39 -5.36 7.37
C THR A 161 -5.75 -4.64 8.57
N VAL A 162 -6.55 -4.07 9.49
CA VAL A 162 -6.03 -3.51 10.76
C VAL A 162 -5.41 -4.62 11.62
N HIS A 163 -6.03 -5.80 11.66
CA HIS A 163 -5.52 -6.98 12.36
C HIS A 163 -4.19 -7.46 11.75
N ASP A 164 -4.14 -7.72 10.45
CA ASP A 164 -2.92 -8.15 9.71
C ASP A 164 -1.74 -7.17 9.87
N VAL A 165 -2.03 -5.87 9.99
CA VAL A 165 -1.02 -4.83 10.26
C VAL A 165 -0.57 -4.81 11.72
N TYR A 166 -1.50 -5.01 12.67
CA TYR A 166 -1.18 -5.12 14.08
C TYR A 166 -0.30 -6.35 14.37
N GLU A 167 -0.70 -7.52 13.88
CA GLU A 167 0.02 -8.78 14.07
C GLU A 167 1.47 -8.65 13.59
N ARG A 168 1.69 -8.22 12.34
CA ARG A 168 3.04 -8.08 11.78
C ARG A 168 3.90 -7.09 12.56
N ILE A 169 3.39 -5.89 12.87
CA ILE A 169 4.22 -4.84 13.49
C ILE A 169 4.46 -5.12 14.98
N ILE A 170 3.43 -5.57 15.71
CA ILE A 170 3.43 -5.64 17.18
C ILE A 170 3.70 -7.05 17.71
N VAL A 171 3.16 -8.09 17.06
CA VAL A 171 3.31 -9.48 17.51
C VAL A 171 4.53 -10.14 16.87
N GLU A 172 4.72 -10.01 15.55
CA GLU A 172 5.90 -10.53 14.83
C GLU A 172 7.12 -9.59 14.91
N GLY A 173 6.93 -8.33 15.30
CA GLY A 173 8.00 -7.33 15.40
C GLY A 173 8.55 -6.85 14.04
N GLN A 174 7.81 -7.05 12.94
CA GLN A 174 8.22 -6.63 11.60
C GLN A 174 8.37 -5.11 11.52
N ASN A 175 9.50 -4.65 10.97
CA ASN A 175 9.73 -3.23 10.71
C ASN A 175 8.65 -2.67 9.74
N PRO A 176 7.91 -1.60 10.10
CA PRO A 176 6.87 -1.04 9.24
C PRO A 176 7.34 -0.63 7.84
N LEU A 177 8.64 -0.37 7.65
CA LEU A 177 9.22 0.04 6.36
C LEU A 177 9.58 -1.14 5.43
N ASP A 178 9.51 -2.38 5.92
CA ASP A 178 9.68 -3.61 5.13
C ASP A 178 8.34 -4.37 4.91
N LEU A 179 7.21 -3.78 5.30
CA LEU A 179 5.88 -4.28 4.96
C LEU A 179 5.59 -4.22 3.44
N PRO A 180 4.65 -5.04 2.93
CA PRO A 180 3.98 -4.79 1.66
C PRO A 180 3.51 -3.34 1.55
N ILE A 181 3.77 -2.70 0.41
CA ILE A 181 3.59 -1.24 0.29
C ILE A 181 2.13 -0.79 0.38
N ASP A 182 1.16 -1.66 0.05
CA ASP A 182 -0.26 -1.45 0.32
C ASP A 182 -0.55 -1.34 1.82
N LEU A 183 0.10 -2.14 2.67
CA LEU A 183 0.02 -2.03 4.12
C LEU A 183 0.77 -0.79 4.65
N ILE A 184 1.89 -0.39 4.03
CA ILE A 184 2.58 0.88 4.38
C ILE A 184 1.68 2.08 4.09
N THR A 185 1.08 2.17 2.91
CA THR A 185 0.12 3.24 2.59
C THR A 185 -1.15 3.15 3.42
N PHE A 186 -1.56 1.96 3.86
CA PHE A 186 -2.66 1.77 4.81
C PHE A 186 -2.33 2.28 6.21
N THR A 187 -1.15 2.00 6.79
CA THR A 187 -0.75 2.57 8.09
C THR A 187 -0.71 4.10 8.09
N LEU A 188 -0.25 4.70 6.99
CA LEU A 188 -0.34 6.16 6.80
C LEU A 188 -1.81 6.63 6.71
N THR A 189 -2.68 5.84 6.08
CA THR A 189 -4.12 6.13 5.96
C THR A 189 -4.84 6.07 7.31
N LEU A 190 -4.45 5.11 8.15
CA LEU A 190 -4.88 5.00 9.54
C LEU A 190 -4.43 6.23 10.35
N ASP A 191 -3.13 6.54 10.43
CA ASP A 191 -2.64 7.65 11.27
C ASP A 191 -3.23 9.02 10.86
N MET A 192 -3.50 9.24 9.56
CA MET A 192 -4.16 10.46 9.07
C MET A 192 -5.64 10.61 9.48
N ARG A 193 -6.33 9.54 9.90
CA ARG A 193 -7.80 9.55 10.13
C ARG A 193 -8.25 8.92 11.46
N LEU A 194 -7.33 8.38 12.26
CA LEU A 194 -7.59 7.93 13.63
C LEU A 194 -7.69 9.13 14.59
N VAL A 195 -8.85 9.28 15.23
CA VAL A 195 -9.09 10.27 16.29
C VAL A 195 -8.70 9.65 17.63
N LYS A 196 -7.54 10.07 18.14
CA LYS A 196 -6.91 9.55 19.37
C LYS A 196 -7.55 10.11 20.66
N GLN A 197 -8.82 10.52 20.60
CA GLN A 197 -9.50 11.30 21.65
C GLN A 197 -11.04 11.11 21.66
N HIS A 198 -11.50 9.89 21.95
CA HIS A 198 -12.87 9.61 22.37
C HIS A 198 -12.87 8.41 23.35
N MET A 199 -13.93 8.29 24.14
CA MET A 199 -14.28 7.24 25.13
C MET A 199 -13.26 6.10 25.32
N GLU A 200 -12.85 5.90 26.57
CA GLU A 200 -11.59 5.24 26.97
C GLU A 200 -11.28 3.88 26.32
N ASP A 201 -12.25 3.13 25.79
CA ASP A 201 -12.08 1.80 25.18
C ASP A 201 -12.22 1.69 23.64
N LYS A 202 -12.66 2.73 22.93
CA LYS A 202 -12.88 2.66 21.46
C LYS A 202 -12.10 3.74 20.69
N ILE A 203 -11.30 3.31 19.72
CA ILE A 203 -10.54 4.19 18.83
C ILE A 203 -11.40 4.50 17.59
N LEU A 204 -11.61 5.78 17.26
CA LEU A 204 -12.46 6.16 16.12
C LEU A 204 -11.63 6.44 14.86
N PHE A 205 -12.00 5.85 13.73
CA PHE A 205 -11.44 6.12 12.40
C PHE A 205 -12.45 6.89 11.56
N LYS A 206 -12.12 8.11 11.10
CA LYS A 206 -13.04 8.93 10.29
C LYS A 206 -13.23 8.34 8.89
N LEU A 207 -14.46 7.97 8.53
CA LEU A 207 -14.79 7.49 7.18
C LEU A 207 -14.79 8.65 6.16
N TRP A 208 -14.74 8.34 4.87
CA TRP A 208 -14.87 9.34 3.79
C TRP A 208 -16.34 9.63 3.51
N GLU A 209 -16.65 10.90 3.22
CA GLU A 209 -18.01 11.31 2.94
C GLU A 209 -18.53 10.78 1.60
N GLY A 210 -19.74 10.21 1.59
CA GLY A 210 -20.38 9.72 0.37
C GLY A 210 -19.86 8.38 -0.15
N LEU A 211 -19.21 7.58 0.71
CA LEU A 211 -19.08 6.14 0.48
C LEU A 211 -20.26 5.39 1.10
N GLU A 212 -20.84 4.47 0.34
CA GLU A 212 -21.83 3.50 0.80
C GLU A 212 -21.13 2.40 1.60
N ILE A 213 -21.63 2.09 2.79
CA ILE A 213 -21.07 1.04 3.64
C ILE A 213 -21.66 -0.30 3.18
N GLU A 214 -20.81 -1.27 2.87
CA GLU A 214 -21.24 -2.57 2.33
C GLU A 214 -20.59 -3.75 3.05
N GLY A 215 -21.43 -4.55 3.70
CA GLY A 215 -21.08 -5.75 4.44
C GLY A 215 -22.29 -6.25 5.24
N PRO A 216 -22.10 -7.21 6.16
CA PRO A 216 -23.09 -7.46 7.21
C PRO A 216 -23.29 -6.19 8.07
N PRO A 217 -24.45 -6.04 8.74
CA PRO A 217 -24.67 -4.94 9.68
C PRO A 217 -23.63 -4.99 10.82
N LEU A 218 -22.82 -3.93 10.92
CA LEU A 218 -21.91 -3.70 12.05
C LEU A 218 -22.50 -2.59 12.93
N ASP A 219 -23.72 -2.82 13.42
CA ASP A 219 -24.61 -1.76 13.92
C ASP A 219 -24.01 -0.95 15.09
N ASP A 220 -23.20 -1.58 15.95
CA ASP A 220 -22.49 -0.92 17.06
C ASP A 220 -21.10 -0.34 16.71
N HIS A 221 -20.68 -0.43 15.45
CA HIS A 221 -19.33 0.01 15.01
C HIS A 221 -19.34 1.31 14.20
N ILE A 222 -20.47 1.78 13.67
CA ILE A 222 -20.49 3.01 12.85
C ILE A 222 -21.18 4.13 13.60
N VAL A 223 -20.37 5.09 14.08
CA VAL A 223 -20.78 6.16 14.98
C VAL A 223 -20.83 7.49 14.23
N CYS A 224 -21.95 8.19 14.31
CA CYS A 224 -22.10 9.55 13.79
C CYS A 224 -21.73 10.59 14.86
N VAL A 225 -20.65 11.34 14.65
CA VAL A 225 -20.21 12.41 15.57
C VAL A 225 -20.10 13.72 14.78
N ALA A 226 -20.80 14.77 15.26
CA ALA A 226 -20.83 16.11 14.64
C ALA A 226 -21.15 16.11 13.12
N GLY A 227 -21.96 15.16 12.65
CA GLY A 227 -22.34 15.01 11.24
C GLY A 227 -21.38 14.21 10.36
N HIS A 228 -20.23 13.78 10.89
CA HIS A 228 -19.33 12.84 10.20
C HIS A 228 -19.50 11.41 10.71
N GLN A 229 -19.28 10.43 9.84
CA GLN A 229 -19.27 9.00 10.19
C GLN A 229 -17.88 8.53 10.59
N PHE A 230 -17.82 7.69 11.62
CA PHE A 230 -16.60 7.07 12.13
C PHE A 230 -16.80 5.56 12.26
N LEU A 231 -15.79 4.78 11.90
CA LEU A 231 -15.70 3.37 12.26
C LEU A 231 -15.01 3.29 13.63
N ALA A 232 -15.69 2.72 14.62
CA ALA A 232 -15.12 2.38 15.90
C ALA A 232 -14.30 1.09 15.77
N ILE A 233 -13.02 1.19 16.08
CA ILE A 233 -12.09 0.07 16.22
C ILE A 233 -11.96 -0.19 17.72
N GLU A 234 -12.44 -1.35 18.17
CA GLU A 234 -12.29 -1.74 19.57
C GLU A 234 -10.83 -2.09 19.89
N LYS A 235 -10.37 -1.79 21.11
CA LYS A 235 -9.04 -2.23 21.57
C LYS A 235 -8.89 -3.75 21.55
N SER A 236 -9.97 -4.51 21.73
CA SER A 236 -10.02 -5.97 21.63
C SER A 236 -9.45 -6.48 20.30
N VAL A 237 -9.81 -5.85 19.18
CA VAL A 237 -9.33 -6.18 17.82
C VAL A 237 -7.82 -5.93 17.64
N LEU A 238 -7.20 -5.21 18.57
CA LEU A 238 -5.74 -4.96 18.65
C LEU A 238 -5.08 -5.79 19.78
N VAL A 239 -5.73 -6.85 20.26
CA VAL A 239 -5.28 -7.68 21.42
C VAL A 239 -5.55 -9.20 21.24
N VAL A 240 -6.25 -9.67 20.20
CA VAL A 240 -6.60 -11.11 20.04
C VAL A 240 -5.40 -11.99 19.58
N GLY A 241 -4.38 -12.12 20.43
CA GLY A 241 -3.18 -12.94 20.23
C GLY A 241 -3.10 -14.17 21.14
N SER A 242 -4.22 -14.71 21.65
CA SER A 242 -4.22 -15.76 22.68
C SER A 242 -5.44 -16.70 22.62
N GLY A 243 -5.77 -17.20 21.44
CA GLY A 243 -6.91 -18.11 21.22
C GLY A 243 -6.64 -19.60 21.54
N THR A 244 -6.48 -19.96 22.82
CA THR A 244 -6.53 -21.38 23.26
C THR A 244 -7.36 -21.57 24.55
N GLU A 245 -8.56 -22.09 24.36
CA GLU A 245 -9.35 -22.98 25.24
C GLU A 245 -9.64 -22.57 26.70
N GLN A 246 -10.94 -22.47 27.02
CA GLN A 246 -11.43 -22.63 28.39
C GLN A 246 -11.47 -24.12 28.77
N LEU A 247 -10.94 -24.49 29.93
CA LEU A 247 -11.39 -25.70 30.65
C LEU A 247 -11.11 -25.61 32.17
N THR A 248 -12.20 -25.43 32.92
CA THR A 248 -12.47 -25.80 34.34
C THR A 248 -11.34 -25.80 35.38
N ALA A 249 -11.58 -25.12 36.50
CA ALA A 249 -10.70 -25.09 37.66
C ALA A 249 -10.72 -26.38 38.53
N ALA A 250 -9.56 -26.73 39.07
CA ALA A 250 -9.38 -27.42 40.35
C ALA A 250 -8.12 -26.84 41.01
N GLY A 251 -8.14 -26.57 42.32
CA GLY A 251 -7.12 -25.74 42.98
C GLY A 251 -6.23 -26.48 43.99
N ALA A 252 -5.10 -25.85 44.30
CA ALA A 252 -4.31 -26.10 45.52
C ALA A 252 -3.60 -24.80 45.94
N ALA A 253 -3.49 -24.59 47.25
CA ALA A 253 -2.64 -23.56 47.88
C ALA A 253 -1.32 -24.23 48.36
N ASN A 254 -0.30 -23.58 48.93
CA ASN A 254 -0.18 -22.21 49.47
C ASN A 254 1.30 -21.69 49.28
N PRO A 255 1.95 -20.82 50.10
CA PRO A 255 2.91 -19.83 49.57
C PRO A 255 4.37 -19.99 50.12
N ASP A 256 5.02 -18.86 50.46
CA ASP A 256 6.33 -18.67 51.14
C ASP A 256 7.60 -18.86 50.26
N ASP A 257 8.70 -18.08 50.39
CA ASP A 257 9.00 -16.81 51.10
C ASP A 257 10.30 -16.16 50.54
N SER A 258 10.54 -14.87 50.81
CA SER A 258 11.84 -14.14 50.80
C SER A 258 12.59 -13.92 49.45
N ASP A 259 13.57 -13.00 49.28
CA ASP A 259 13.85 -11.65 49.81
C ASP A 259 15.02 -11.00 48.97
N SER A 260 15.40 -9.75 49.26
CA SER A 260 16.74 -9.16 49.08
C SER A 260 17.17 -8.62 47.70
N THR A 261 16.70 -7.40 47.41
CA THR A 261 17.54 -6.19 47.36
C THR A 261 18.97 -6.28 46.79
N ARG A 262 19.25 -5.52 45.70
CA ARG A 262 20.42 -4.59 45.65
C ARG A 262 20.37 -3.52 44.56
N THR A 263 21.19 -2.48 44.76
CA THR A 263 21.23 -1.20 44.02
C THR A 263 22.39 -1.10 43.02
N GLY A 264 22.26 -0.19 42.04
CA GLY A 264 23.36 0.23 41.15
C GLY A 264 23.00 1.46 40.30
N LEU A 265 23.70 2.58 40.48
CA LEU A 265 23.62 3.77 39.61
C LEU A 265 24.73 3.73 38.54
N GLY A 266 24.52 4.38 37.38
CA GLY A 266 25.55 4.59 36.36
C GLY A 266 25.16 5.59 35.26
N THR A 267 26.05 6.52 34.92
CA THR A 267 25.83 7.66 33.99
C THR A 267 27.17 8.05 33.31
N THR A 268 27.24 8.86 32.24
CA THR A 268 26.17 9.55 31.47
C THR A 268 25.84 8.80 30.16
N SER A 269 25.91 9.25 28.89
CA SER A 269 26.39 10.47 28.21
C SER A 269 25.51 10.82 27.00
N ALA A 270 25.88 11.83 26.20
CA ALA A 270 25.04 12.38 25.12
C ALA A 270 25.58 12.13 23.69
N GLY A 271 24.68 12.11 22.70
CA GLY A 271 25.01 11.91 21.28
C GLY A 271 23.92 12.33 20.29
N ALA A 272 23.18 13.42 20.58
CA ALA A 272 21.97 13.80 19.85
C ALA A 272 22.22 14.49 18.47
N GLY A 273 22.60 13.70 17.46
CA GLY A 273 22.66 14.13 16.06
C GLY A 273 21.32 13.96 15.34
N GLY A 274 20.38 14.91 15.47
CA GLY A 274 19.01 14.74 15.01
C GLY A 274 18.81 14.73 13.48
N ARG A 275 18.11 13.73 12.95
CA ARG A 275 17.50 13.79 11.61
C ARG A 275 16.30 12.86 11.42
N LEU A 276 15.13 13.45 11.21
CA LEU A 276 13.91 12.80 10.67
C LEU A 276 13.32 11.63 11.48
N GLU A 277 13.06 11.83 12.77
CA GLU A 277 11.93 11.14 13.41
C GLU A 277 10.62 11.63 12.77
N ARG A 278 10.08 10.84 11.84
CA ARG A 278 8.64 10.83 11.57
C ARG A 278 8.03 9.77 12.47
N SER A 279 7.50 10.21 13.61
CA SER A 279 6.96 9.34 14.65
C SER A 279 5.81 8.49 14.09
N PHE A 280 6.03 7.20 13.90
CA PHE A 280 4.96 6.23 13.70
C PHE A 280 4.27 6.00 15.05
N ILE A 281 3.33 6.87 15.41
CA ILE A 281 2.61 6.82 16.70
C ILE A 281 1.46 5.79 16.61
N PHE A 282 1.83 4.52 16.51
CA PHE A 282 0.97 3.39 16.78
C PHE A 282 1.31 2.81 18.16
N LEU A 283 0.33 2.91 19.07
CA LEU A 283 0.19 2.07 20.26
C LEU A 283 1.39 2.02 21.23
N ARG A 284 2.05 3.15 21.50
CA ARG A 284 2.62 3.34 22.85
C ARG A 284 1.47 3.47 23.85
N GLN A 285 1.21 2.40 24.60
CA GLN A 285 0.58 2.51 25.91
C GLN A 285 1.54 3.25 26.89
N PRO A 286 1.01 3.87 27.96
CA PRO A 286 1.82 4.58 28.95
C PRO A 286 2.71 3.65 29.79
#